data_AF-A0A8T4WBD8-F1
#
_entry.id   AF-A0A8T4WBD8-F1
#
_cell.length_a   1.000
_cell.length_b   1.000
_cell.length_c   1.000
_cell.angle_alpha   90.00
_cell.angle_beta   90.00
_cell.angle_gamma   90.00
#
_symmetry.space_group_name_H-M   'P 1'
#
loop_
_entity.id
_entity.type
_entity.pdbx_description
1 polymer ?
#
loop_
_entity_poly.entity_id
_entity_poly.type
_entity_poly.pdbx_seq_one_letter_code
_entity_poly.pdbx_strand_id
1 'polypeptide(L)'
;MVMDRIKKILGKEEEEEVEPEAEAEPEVAEESPTEDEAEEEAEFEEEEAVEKPPARGKSTIPYHDTFQKRLEFLFDNEETAGEMKAPDEFSLEFMVMGERFNVTKDSMGPVEIESGTTSGEDVFIRMSNTVAKNLLDAASFDEFSEIYMQYYRESESDKYVKIDLRKPIEELNKRGYVRVPILRLLVGQVRP
;
A
#
# COMPACT_ATOMS: atom_id res chain seq x y z
N MET A 1 25.19 -8.45 -55.08
CA MET A 1 24.72 -9.63 -55.85
C MET A 1 24.98 -10.83 -54.96
N VAL A 2 24.04 -11.63 -54.48
CA VAL A 2 22.90 -12.30 -55.13
C VAL A 2 21.82 -12.45 -54.04
N MET A 3 20.71 -11.70 -54.14
CA MET A 3 19.37 -12.18 -54.53
C MET A 3 18.72 -13.20 -53.58
N ASP A 4 17.68 -12.70 -52.89
CA ASP A 4 16.29 -13.17 -52.90
C ASP A 4 15.98 -14.67 -53.04
N ARG A 5 15.10 -15.10 -52.11
CA ARG A 5 14.09 -16.19 -52.13
C ARG A 5 14.19 -16.89 -50.76
N ILE A 6 13.18 -16.91 -49.90
CA ILE A 6 11.89 -17.54 -50.15
C ILE A 6 10.78 -16.79 -49.39
N LYS A 7 9.86 -16.24 -50.17
CA LYS A 7 8.49 -15.87 -49.79
C LYS A 7 7.60 -17.10 -50.02
N LYS A 8 6.57 -17.25 -49.18
CA LYS A 8 5.20 -17.68 -49.57
C LYS A 8 4.90 -19.19 -49.69
N ILE A 9 4.22 -19.73 -48.68
CA ILE A 9 3.18 -20.76 -48.79
C ILE A 9 2.06 -20.28 -47.83
N LEU A 10 0.94 -19.65 -48.21
CA LEU A 10 -0.24 -20.00 -49.04
C LEU A 10 -1.22 -21.01 -48.38
N GLY A 11 -2.48 -20.56 -48.25
CA GLY A 11 -3.70 -21.35 -47.96
C GLY A 11 -4.41 -20.86 -46.68
N LYS A 12 -5.40 -19.95 -46.64
CA LYS A 12 -6.58 -19.62 -47.48
C LYS A 12 -7.82 -20.47 -47.13
N GLU A 13 -8.89 -19.77 -46.71
CA GLU A 13 -10.35 -20.12 -46.75
C GLU A 13 -10.85 -21.19 -45.76
N GLU A 14 -12.06 -21.17 -45.17
CA GLU A 14 -13.29 -20.35 -45.28
C GLU A 14 -14.29 -20.74 -44.15
N GLU A 15 -15.36 -19.93 -43.99
CA GLU A 15 -16.75 -20.24 -43.56
C GLU A 15 -17.08 -20.60 -42.09
N GLU A 16 -17.92 -19.82 -41.37
CA GLU A 16 -19.43 -19.81 -41.33
C GLU A 16 -19.96 -21.01 -40.48
N GLU A 17 -20.90 -20.96 -39.53
CA GLU A 17 -22.16 -20.21 -39.34
C GLU A 17 -22.67 -20.37 -37.86
N VAL A 18 -23.34 -19.32 -37.37
CA VAL A 18 -24.64 -19.26 -36.64
C VAL A 18 -24.82 -19.78 -35.18
N GLU A 19 -25.46 -18.88 -34.42
CA GLU A 19 -26.04 -18.85 -33.05
C GLU A 19 -27.19 -19.90 -32.81
N PRO A 20 -28.16 -19.70 -31.87
CA PRO A 20 -28.15 -19.59 -30.39
C PRO A 20 -29.15 -20.58 -29.72
N GLU A 21 -29.00 -20.95 -28.44
CA GLU A 21 -30.11 -21.44 -27.57
C GLU A 21 -29.79 -21.01 -26.12
N ALA A 22 -30.53 -20.12 -25.44
CA ALA A 22 -31.95 -20.07 -25.06
C ALA A 22 -32.27 -20.80 -23.74
N GLU A 23 -32.93 -20.06 -22.84
CA GLU A 23 -33.80 -20.49 -21.72
C GLU A 23 -33.11 -21.12 -20.48
N ALA A 24 -33.48 -20.84 -19.22
CA ALA A 24 -34.72 -20.29 -18.66
C ALA A 24 -34.46 -19.66 -17.27
N GLU A 25 -35.15 -18.55 -16.98
CA GLU A 25 -35.53 -18.19 -15.61
C GLU A 25 -36.60 -19.16 -15.08
N PRO A 26 -36.78 -19.23 -13.76
CA PRO A 26 -38.13 -18.95 -13.28
C PRO A 26 -38.16 -17.95 -12.12
N GLU A 27 -39.03 -16.94 -12.29
CA GLU A 27 -39.76 -16.29 -11.21
C GLU A 27 -40.50 -17.32 -10.34
N VAL A 28 -40.48 -17.13 -9.03
CA VAL A 28 -41.65 -17.38 -8.18
C VAL A 28 -41.82 -16.19 -7.25
N ALA A 29 -42.91 -15.46 -7.50
CA ALA A 29 -43.51 -14.47 -6.64
C ALA A 29 -44.29 -15.15 -5.49
N GLU A 30 -44.39 -14.47 -4.34
CA GLU A 30 -45.59 -14.32 -3.49
C GLU A 30 -45.16 -13.56 -2.21
N GLU A 31 -45.43 -12.26 -2.16
CA GLU A 31 -46.54 -11.64 -1.40
C GLU A 31 -46.25 -11.43 0.10
N SER A 32 -46.03 -10.15 0.44
CA SER A 32 -46.17 -9.49 1.75
C SER A 32 -47.66 -9.47 2.21
N PRO A 33 -48.10 -8.77 3.29
CA PRO A 33 -47.45 -8.18 4.47
C PRO A 33 -48.16 -8.65 5.79
N THR A 34 -47.76 -8.30 7.02
CA THR A 34 -48.32 -7.17 7.79
C THR A 34 -47.67 -7.05 9.19
N GLU A 35 -47.41 -5.79 9.56
CA GLU A 35 -47.54 -5.13 10.87
C GLU A 35 -47.10 -5.87 12.15
N ASP A 36 -46.09 -5.31 12.81
CA ASP A 36 -46.28 -4.87 14.19
C ASP A 36 -45.50 -3.56 14.39
N GLU A 37 -46.24 -2.50 14.73
CA GLU A 37 -45.73 -1.23 15.20
C GLU A 37 -45.14 -1.41 16.61
N ALA A 38 -43.90 -0.98 16.80
CA ALA A 38 -43.48 -0.47 18.10
C ALA A 38 -42.42 0.60 17.87
N GLU A 39 -42.87 1.85 17.94
CA GLU A 39 -42.03 2.99 18.26
C GLU A 39 -41.33 2.70 19.59
N GLU A 40 -40.00 2.70 19.61
CA GLU A 40 -39.26 3.02 20.81
C GLU A 40 -38.10 3.94 20.43
N GLU A 41 -38.19 5.16 20.96
CA GLU A 41 -37.27 6.25 20.77
C GLU A 41 -35.88 5.90 21.32
N ALA A 42 -34.87 6.19 20.51
CA ALA A 42 -33.57 6.74 20.89
C ALA A 42 -32.95 6.34 22.24
N GLU A 43 -31.92 5.49 22.17
CA GLU A 43 -30.68 5.76 22.89
C GLU A 43 -29.53 5.61 21.90
N PHE A 44 -29.06 6.75 21.38
CA PHE A 44 -27.69 6.85 20.86
C PHE A 44 -26.78 6.67 22.09
N GLU A 45 -26.33 5.44 22.33
CA GLU A 45 -25.07 5.27 23.03
C GLU A 45 -24.00 5.88 22.12
N GLU A 46 -23.57 7.10 22.46
CA GLU A 46 -22.20 7.50 22.16
C GLU A 46 -21.31 6.38 22.72
N GLU A 47 -20.82 5.51 21.83
CA GLU A 47 -19.56 4.82 22.08
C GLU A 47 -18.52 5.92 22.23
N GLU A 48 -18.37 6.41 23.47
CA GLU A 48 -17.17 7.06 23.94
C GLU A 48 -16.05 6.10 23.57
N ALA A 49 -15.34 6.43 22.48
CA ALA A 49 -14.07 5.83 22.15
C ALA A 49 -13.18 6.04 23.37
N VAL A 50 -13.14 5.04 24.25
CA VAL A 50 -12.16 4.96 25.31
C VAL A 50 -10.83 4.90 24.58
N GLU A 51 -10.19 6.06 24.40
CA GLU A 51 -8.77 6.17 24.10
C GLU A 51 -8.08 5.33 25.17
N LYS A 52 -7.75 4.09 24.84
CA LYS A 52 -6.88 3.28 25.68
C LYS A 52 -5.62 4.12 25.84
N PRO A 53 -5.26 4.54 27.06
CA PRO A 53 -4.03 5.27 27.25
C PRO A 53 -2.90 4.43 26.66
N PRO A 54 -1.96 5.03 25.90
CA PRO A 54 -0.93 4.29 25.21
C PRO A 54 -0.23 3.38 26.23
N ALA A 55 -0.09 2.10 25.85
CA ALA A 55 0.60 1.11 26.67
C ALA A 55 1.92 1.72 27.16
N ARG A 56 2.06 1.81 28.49
CA ARG A 56 3.20 2.45 29.17
C ARG A 56 4.52 1.97 28.56
N GLY A 57 5.20 2.85 27.83
CA GLY A 57 6.57 2.64 27.35
C GLY A 57 6.80 2.82 25.85
N LYS A 58 5.77 2.97 25.02
CA LYS A 58 5.95 3.21 23.58
C LYS A 58 6.19 4.69 23.30
N SER A 59 7.17 5.00 22.45
CA SER A 59 7.43 6.37 22.03
C SER A 59 6.23 6.90 21.21
N THR A 60 5.75 8.08 21.56
CA THR A 60 4.68 8.75 20.80
C THR A 60 5.29 9.49 19.61
N ILE A 61 4.67 9.36 18.44
CA ILE A 61 5.09 10.12 17.26
C ILE A 61 4.41 11.50 17.30
N PRO A 62 5.14 12.62 17.15
CA PRO A 62 4.52 13.94 17.10
C PRO A 62 3.66 14.12 15.84
N TYR A 63 2.77 15.11 15.88
CA TYR A 63 1.97 15.48 14.72
C TYR A 63 2.83 16.06 13.59
N HIS A 64 2.53 15.67 12.35
CA HIS A 64 3.15 16.18 11.14
C HIS A 64 2.07 16.56 10.12
N ASP A 65 2.28 17.66 9.40
CA ASP A 65 1.36 18.17 8.38
C ASP A 65 1.49 17.46 7.03
N THR A 66 2.64 16.85 6.75
CA THR A 66 2.90 16.09 5.52
C THR A 66 3.45 14.70 5.80
N PHE A 67 3.14 13.77 4.89
CA PHE A 67 3.66 12.41 4.97
C PHE A 67 5.19 12.37 4.81
N GLN A 68 5.76 13.31 4.06
CA GLN A 68 7.21 13.46 3.93
C GLN A 68 7.86 13.73 5.30
N LYS A 69 7.41 14.74 6.05
CA LYS A 69 7.96 15.05 7.39
C LYS A 69 7.76 13.93 8.39
N ARG A 70 6.63 13.22 8.28
CA ARG A 70 6.37 12.03 9.08
C ARG A 70 7.42 10.95 8.84
N LEU A 71 7.81 10.73 7.58
CA LEU A 71 8.90 9.81 7.25
C LEU A 71 10.26 10.33 7.69
N GLU A 72 10.56 11.63 7.54
CA GLU A 72 11.79 12.24 8.06
C GLU A 72 11.96 11.91 9.55
N PHE A 73 10.91 12.13 10.36
CA PHE A 73 10.92 11.75 11.78
C PHE A 73 11.18 10.25 12.00
N LEU A 74 10.52 9.37 11.23
CA LEU A 74 10.67 7.92 11.36
C LEU A 74 12.05 7.41 10.90
N PHE A 75 12.72 8.11 10.00
CA PHE A 75 14.09 7.79 9.59
C PHE A 75 15.15 8.33 10.56
N ASP A 76 14.83 9.38 11.32
CA ASP A 76 15.69 9.95 12.35
C ASP A 76 15.50 9.30 13.73
N ASN A 77 14.43 8.54 13.94
CA ASN A 77 14.10 7.93 15.22
C ASN A 77 14.86 6.59 15.44
N GLU A 78 15.49 6.46 16.62
CA GLU A 78 16.30 5.30 16.99
C GLU A 78 15.48 3.99 17.04
N GLU A 79 14.21 4.04 17.45
CA GLU A 79 13.33 2.87 17.55
C GLU A 79 13.03 2.27 16.16
N THR A 80 12.89 3.12 15.16
CA THR A 80 12.40 2.73 13.82
C THR A 80 13.52 2.59 12.80
N ALA A 81 14.62 3.33 12.99
CA ALA A 81 15.76 3.37 12.06
C ALA A 81 17.12 3.08 12.71
N GLY A 82 17.21 2.87 14.03
CA GLY A 82 18.49 2.72 14.74
C GLY A 82 19.33 1.51 14.35
N GLU A 83 18.75 0.49 13.71
CA GLU A 83 19.50 -0.65 13.17
C GLU A 83 20.15 -0.40 11.80
N MET A 84 19.95 0.80 11.24
CA MET A 84 20.57 1.21 9.99
C MET A 84 22.08 1.32 10.16
N LYS A 85 22.82 0.75 9.21
CA LYS A 85 24.28 0.75 9.20
C LYS A 85 24.79 1.65 8.09
N ALA A 86 26.00 2.18 8.28
CA ALA A 86 26.66 3.01 7.29
C ALA A 86 26.66 2.43 5.85
N PRO A 87 27.01 1.14 5.61
CA PRO A 87 27.04 0.59 4.25
C PRO A 87 25.67 0.32 3.63
N ASP A 88 24.56 0.45 4.38
CA ASP A 88 23.23 0.26 3.81
C ASP A 88 22.97 1.30 2.72
N GLU A 89 22.27 0.87 1.68
CA GLU A 89 21.87 1.72 0.55
C GLU A 89 20.43 1.40 0.17
N PHE A 90 19.64 2.41 -0.15
CA PHE A 90 18.26 2.21 -0.58
C PHE A 90 17.75 3.37 -1.41
N SER A 91 16.76 3.08 -2.26
CA SER A 91 16.04 4.10 -3.02
C SER A 91 14.55 3.76 -3.05
N LEU A 92 13.72 4.62 -2.47
CA LEU A 92 12.27 4.47 -2.41
C LEU A 92 11.62 5.63 -3.16
N GLU A 93 10.63 5.38 -4.01
CA GLU A 93 9.74 6.43 -4.52
C GLU A 93 8.34 6.26 -3.91
N PHE A 94 7.75 7.37 -3.52
CA PHE A 94 6.41 7.45 -2.95
C PHE A 94 5.48 8.25 -3.85
N MET A 95 4.22 7.79 -3.95
CA MET A 95 3.10 8.56 -4.48
C MET A 95 1.98 8.61 -3.44
N VAL A 96 1.85 9.75 -2.76
CA VAL A 96 0.98 9.92 -1.59
C VAL A 96 0.32 11.30 -1.67
N MET A 97 -1.01 11.38 -1.48
CA MET A 97 -1.77 12.63 -1.56
C MET A 97 -1.58 13.45 -2.86
N GLY A 98 -1.26 12.78 -3.97
CA GLY A 98 -0.99 13.44 -5.25
C GLY A 98 0.43 14.02 -5.38
N GLU A 99 1.25 13.89 -4.34
CA GLU A 99 2.65 14.28 -4.32
C GLU A 99 3.54 13.07 -4.65
N ARG A 100 4.65 13.34 -5.32
CA ARG A 100 5.73 12.38 -5.54
C ARG A 100 6.98 12.88 -4.87
N PHE A 101 7.63 11.99 -4.14
CA PHE A 101 8.90 12.25 -3.48
C PHE A 101 9.68 10.94 -3.36
N ASN A 102 10.97 11.04 -3.09
CA ASN A 102 11.84 9.90 -2.92
C ASN A 102 12.53 9.95 -1.55
N VAL A 103 12.86 8.77 -1.03
CA VAL A 103 13.68 8.57 0.16
C VAL A 103 14.86 7.72 -0.25
N THR A 104 16.04 8.30 -0.22
CA THR A 104 17.27 7.66 -0.69
C THR A 104 18.30 7.63 0.41
N LYS A 105 19.21 6.67 0.30
CA LYS A 105 20.43 6.64 1.08
C LYS A 105 21.53 6.03 0.23
N ASP A 106 22.58 6.79 -0.02
CA ASP A 106 23.81 6.28 -0.59
C ASP A 106 24.63 5.49 0.43
N SER A 107 25.49 4.58 -0.05
CA SER A 107 26.41 3.86 0.81
C SER A 107 27.30 4.84 1.58
N MET A 108 27.33 4.72 2.90
CA MET A 108 27.99 5.63 3.85
C MET A 108 27.41 7.06 3.90
N GLY A 109 26.35 7.36 3.15
CA GLY A 109 25.64 8.64 3.15
C GLY A 109 24.49 8.71 4.17
N PRO A 110 23.96 9.92 4.42
CA PRO A 110 22.74 10.11 5.20
C PRO A 110 21.50 9.65 4.44
N VAL A 111 20.37 9.59 5.14
CA VAL A 111 19.06 9.47 4.50
C VAL A 111 18.67 10.85 3.97
N GLU A 112 18.24 10.90 2.71
CA GLU A 112 17.77 12.11 2.05
C GLU A 112 16.32 11.90 1.61
N ILE A 113 15.50 12.94 1.78
CA ILE A 113 14.10 12.92 1.36
C ILE A 113 13.85 14.15 0.48
N GLU A 114 13.52 13.89 -0.79
CA GLU A 114 13.43 14.93 -1.81
C GLU A 114 12.13 14.82 -2.60
N SER A 115 11.52 15.97 -2.90
CA SER A 115 10.35 16.01 -3.79
C SER A 115 10.73 15.66 -5.24
N GLY A 116 9.82 14.99 -5.95
CA GLY A 116 10.01 14.58 -7.34
C GLY A 116 10.09 13.06 -7.52
N THR A 117 10.60 12.65 -8.68
CA THR A 117 10.77 11.23 -9.06
C THR A 117 12.24 10.88 -9.11
N THR A 118 12.57 9.64 -8.79
CA THR A 118 13.94 9.11 -8.97
C THR A 118 13.94 8.04 -10.05
N SER A 119 15.05 7.91 -10.78
CA SER A 119 15.19 6.84 -11.76
C SER A 119 15.85 5.62 -11.13
N GLY A 120 15.21 4.46 -11.23
CA GLY A 120 15.79 3.22 -10.73
C GLY A 120 15.62 3.04 -9.23
N GLU A 121 14.46 3.46 -8.72
CA GLU A 121 14.02 3.15 -7.37
C GLU A 121 14.05 1.63 -7.11
N ASP A 122 14.39 1.23 -5.90
CA ASP A 122 14.34 -0.17 -5.48
C ASP A 122 12.88 -0.60 -5.25
N VAL A 123 12.06 0.34 -4.77
CA VAL A 123 10.66 0.13 -4.39
C VAL A 123 9.85 1.37 -4.74
N PHE A 124 8.68 1.16 -5.35
CA PHE A 124 7.68 2.20 -5.55
C PHE A 124 6.46 1.94 -4.66
N ILE A 125 6.09 2.92 -3.84
CA ILE A 125 5.00 2.82 -2.86
C ILE A 125 3.92 3.83 -3.22
N ARG A 126 2.69 3.36 -3.40
CA ARG A 126 1.53 4.21 -3.65
C ARG A 126 0.45 3.91 -2.63
N MET A 127 -0.16 4.94 -2.05
CA MET A 127 -1.28 4.76 -1.12
C MET A 127 -2.40 5.75 -1.38
N SER A 128 -3.60 5.39 -0.91
CA SER A 128 -4.76 6.29 -1.00
C SER A 128 -4.63 7.46 -0.02
N ASN A 129 -5.35 8.54 -0.32
CA ASN A 129 -5.37 9.73 0.54
C ASN A 129 -5.97 9.41 1.93
N THR A 130 -6.96 8.51 1.99
CA THR A 130 -7.58 8.08 3.24
C THR A 130 -6.56 7.37 4.14
N VAL A 131 -5.80 6.43 3.59
CA VAL A 131 -4.76 5.72 4.35
C VAL A 131 -3.64 6.67 4.77
N ALA A 132 -3.21 7.57 3.89
CA ALA A 132 -2.19 8.56 4.21
C ALA A 132 -2.57 9.41 5.43
N LYS A 133 -3.85 9.84 5.53
CA LYS A 133 -4.36 10.57 6.70
C LYS A 133 -4.32 9.73 7.96
N ASN A 134 -4.83 8.49 7.90
CA ASN A 134 -4.80 7.58 9.05
C ASN A 134 -3.35 7.33 9.54
N LEU A 135 -2.39 7.23 8.63
CA LEU A 135 -0.98 7.09 8.97
C LEU A 135 -0.37 8.37 9.59
N LEU A 136 -0.84 9.55 9.18
CA LEU A 136 -0.46 10.82 9.81
C LEU A 136 -1.02 10.96 11.23
N ASP A 137 -2.19 10.39 11.47
CA ASP A 137 -2.90 10.44 12.76
C ASP A 137 -2.42 9.36 13.76
N ALA A 138 -1.70 8.33 13.30
CA ALA A 138 -1.18 7.27 14.15
C ALA A 138 -0.32 7.85 15.30
N ALA A 139 -0.55 7.40 16.54
CA ALA A 139 0.13 7.91 17.73
C ALA A 139 1.49 7.22 18.00
N SER A 140 1.74 6.06 17.39
CA SER A 140 2.95 5.26 17.61
C SER A 140 3.41 4.55 16.33
N PHE A 141 4.64 4.04 16.32
CA PHE A 141 5.14 3.28 15.18
C PHE A 141 4.42 1.92 15.01
N ASP A 142 3.99 1.32 16.11
CA ASP A 142 3.21 0.09 16.06
C ASP A 142 1.85 0.32 15.39
N GLU A 143 1.13 1.36 15.79
CA GLU A 143 -0.13 1.74 15.16
C GLU A 143 0.05 2.11 13.68
N PHE A 144 1.11 2.87 13.37
CA PHE A 144 1.47 3.17 11.98
C PHE A 144 1.71 1.88 11.18
N SER A 145 2.42 0.91 11.76
CA SER A 145 2.72 -0.37 11.13
C SER A 145 1.48 -1.23 10.94
N GLU A 146 0.58 -1.27 11.93
CA GLU A 146 -0.69 -1.99 11.87
C GLU A 146 -1.58 -1.43 10.75
N ILE A 147 -1.79 -0.12 10.70
CA ILE A 147 -2.57 0.56 9.65
C ILE A 147 -1.95 0.28 8.27
N TYR A 148 -0.64 0.47 8.14
CA TYR A 148 0.06 0.28 6.87
C TYR A 148 -0.08 -1.17 6.37
N MET A 149 0.13 -2.15 7.24
CA MET A 149 0.08 -3.57 6.87
C MET A 149 -1.35 -4.06 6.65
N GLN A 150 -2.34 -3.53 7.36
CA GLN A 150 -3.76 -3.82 7.13
C GLN A 150 -4.11 -3.50 5.67
N TYR A 151 -3.89 -2.26 5.24
CA TYR A 151 -4.27 -1.82 3.89
C TYR A 151 -3.33 -2.28 2.78
N TYR A 152 -2.12 -2.76 3.12
CA TYR A 152 -1.27 -3.49 2.20
C TYR A 152 -1.79 -4.91 1.91
N ARG A 153 -2.28 -5.62 2.93
CA ARG A 153 -2.79 -6.99 2.78
C ARG A 153 -4.23 -7.03 2.27
N GLU A 154 -5.05 -6.11 2.75
CA GLU A 154 -6.49 -6.02 2.50
C GLU A 154 -6.81 -4.65 1.91
N SER A 155 -6.50 -4.49 0.62
CA SER A 155 -6.82 -3.26 -0.11
C SER A 155 -8.31 -3.17 -0.45
N GLU A 156 -8.91 -2.02 -0.14
CA GLU A 156 -10.26 -1.60 -0.52
C GLU A 156 -10.19 -0.58 -1.66
N SER A 157 -11.33 -0.23 -2.24
CA SER A 157 -11.41 0.70 -3.39
C SER A 157 -10.84 2.10 -3.08
N ASP A 158 -11.03 2.60 -1.87
CA ASP A 158 -10.58 3.92 -1.40
C ASP A 158 -9.50 3.85 -0.31
N LYS A 159 -9.15 2.65 0.16
CA LYS A 159 -8.11 2.43 1.18
C LYS A 159 -7.13 1.35 0.73
N TYR A 160 -5.93 1.77 0.33
CA TYR A 160 -4.91 0.84 -0.11
C TYR A 160 -3.51 1.35 0.18
N VAL A 161 -2.60 0.40 0.35
CA VAL A 161 -1.16 0.58 0.22
C VAL A 161 -0.68 -0.42 -0.83
N LYS A 162 -0.07 0.07 -1.91
CA LYS A 162 0.50 -0.74 -2.96
C LYS A 162 2.03 -0.62 -2.93
N ILE A 163 2.71 -1.76 -2.85
CA ILE A 163 4.17 -1.85 -2.83
C ILE A 163 4.60 -2.59 -4.09
N ASP A 164 5.24 -1.86 -5.01
CA ASP A 164 5.81 -2.41 -6.23
C ASP A 164 7.34 -2.53 -6.05
N LEU A 165 7.82 -3.75 -5.75
CA LEU A 165 9.26 -4.03 -5.66
C LEU A 165 9.88 -4.02 -7.08
N ARG A 166 10.84 -3.12 -7.33
CA ARG A 166 11.56 -3.05 -8.62
C ARG A 166 12.76 -3.97 -8.68
N LYS A 167 13.28 -4.35 -7.51
CA LYS A 167 14.36 -5.31 -7.36
C LYS A 167 13.88 -6.55 -6.60
N PRO A 168 14.49 -7.72 -6.84
CA PRO A 168 14.17 -8.93 -6.09
C PRO A 168 14.40 -8.74 -4.60
N ILE A 169 13.55 -9.38 -3.79
CA ILE A 169 13.60 -9.23 -2.33
C ILE A 169 14.95 -9.66 -1.75
N GLU A 170 15.61 -10.66 -2.33
CA GLU A 170 16.94 -11.11 -1.92
C GLU A 170 18.01 -10.03 -2.08
N GLU A 171 17.86 -9.16 -3.07
CA GLU A 171 18.76 -8.02 -3.27
C GLU A 171 18.51 -6.93 -2.23
N LEU A 172 17.24 -6.61 -1.97
CA LEU A 172 16.84 -5.65 -0.92
C LEU A 172 17.37 -6.10 0.45
N ASN A 173 17.31 -7.40 0.74
CA ASN A 173 17.80 -7.95 2.00
C ASN A 173 19.32 -7.73 2.18
N LYS A 174 20.10 -7.87 1.10
CA LYS A 174 21.54 -7.61 1.10
C LYS A 174 21.87 -6.13 1.31
N ARG A 175 20.99 -5.25 0.82
CA ARG A 175 21.07 -3.78 0.95
C ARG A 175 20.67 -3.25 2.34
N GLY A 176 20.12 -4.10 3.21
CA GLY A 176 19.83 -3.78 4.61
C GLY A 176 18.34 -3.63 4.95
N TYR A 177 17.43 -3.76 3.98
CA TYR A 177 16.00 -3.49 4.15
C TYR A 177 15.34 -4.27 5.30
N VAL A 178 15.64 -5.56 5.47
CA VAL A 178 14.97 -6.41 6.47
C VAL A 178 15.37 -6.09 7.90
N ARG A 179 16.55 -5.50 8.07
CA ARG A 179 17.10 -5.22 9.39
C ARG A 179 16.44 -3.99 9.99
N VAL A 180 16.28 -2.93 9.21
CA VAL A 180 15.75 -1.66 9.69
C VAL A 180 14.22 -1.73 9.79
N PRO A 181 13.61 -1.53 10.96
CA PRO A 181 12.16 -1.69 11.14
C PRO A 181 11.29 -0.92 10.14
N ILE A 182 11.58 0.37 9.92
CA ILE A 182 10.83 1.18 8.94
C ILE A 182 11.01 0.66 7.51
N LEU A 183 12.22 0.27 7.10
CA LEU A 183 12.44 -0.27 5.74
C LEU A 183 11.74 -1.61 5.56
N ARG A 184 11.80 -2.49 6.56
CA ARG A 184 11.12 -3.78 6.56
C ARG A 184 9.61 -3.61 6.41
N LEU A 185 9.03 -2.60 7.07
CA LEU A 185 7.62 -2.22 6.91
C LEU A 185 7.32 -1.80 5.48
N LEU A 186 8.12 -0.89 4.93
CA LEU A 186 7.92 -0.30 3.61
C LEU A 186 8.08 -1.30 2.45
N VAL A 187 8.70 -2.46 2.68
CA VAL A 187 8.74 -3.58 1.72
C VAL A 187 7.74 -4.69 2.02
N GLY A 188 6.82 -4.48 2.97
CA GLY A 188 5.77 -5.43 3.31
C GLY A 188 6.25 -6.67 4.06
N GLN A 189 7.43 -6.63 4.68
CA GLN A 189 8.06 -7.78 5.36
C GLN A 189 7.89 -7.79 6.88
N VAL A 190 6.89 -7.09 7.42
CA VAL A 190 6.56 -7.19 8.86
C VAL A 190 5.96 -8.56 9.11
N ARG A 191 6.60 -9.34 9.99
CA ARG A 191 6.06 -10.61 10.47
C ARG A 191 4.85 -10.32 11.36
N PRO A 192 3.73 -11.06 11.21
CA PRO A 192 2.61 -11.01 12.15
C PRO A 192 3.03 -11.47 13.55
#